data_AF-X1VDN1-F1
#
_entry.id   AF-X1VDN1-F1
#
_cell.length_a   1.000
_cell.length_b   1.000
_cell.length_c   1.000
_cell.angle_alpha   90.00
_cell.angle_beta   90.00
_cell.angle_gamma   90.00
#
_symmetry.space_group_name_H-M   'P 1'
#
loop_
_entity.id
_entity.type
_entity.pdbx_description
1 polymer ?
#
loop_
_entity_poly.entity_id
_entity_poly.type
_entity_poly.pdbx_seq_one_letter_code
_entity_poly.pdbx_strand_id
1 'polypeptide(L)'
;GSILLLFSSSESLRLVNILTGQKVDQIEGLDEMGISALKELGNIVVGSYVRVLAEGLKMLIGYSVPGFTYDMMGAILDESLARLSLETKDAVVVESEFIVREKIYRGHLVFILAPKAVNDIIRALGSWEE
;
A
#
# COMPACT_ATOMS: atom_id res chain seq x y z
N GLY A 1 10.29 -0.42 7.24
CA GLY A 1 9.80 -0.58 5.85
C GLY A 1 8.49 0.14 5.67
N SER A 2 8.02 0.29 4.43
CA SER A 2 6.79 1.00 4.09
C SER A 2 5.91 0.16 3.18
N ILE A 3 4.59 0.33 3.29
CA ILE A 3 3.61 -0.26 2.39
C ILE A 3 2.87 0.90 1.72
N LEU A 4 2.87 0.94 0.40
CA LEU A 4 2.18 1.96 -0.39
C LEU A 4 1.05 1.29 -1.16
N LEU A 5 -0.16 1.84 -1.03
CA LEU A 5 -1.28 1.50 -1.88
C LEU A 5 -1.52 2.67 -2.84
N LEU A 6 -1.22 2.45 -4.11
CA LEU A 6 -1.11 3.51 -5.12
C LEU A 6 -2.19 3.36 -6.17
N PHE A 7 -2.81 4.49 -6.50
CA PHE A 7 -3.82 4.62 -7.53
C PHE A 7 -3.53 5.87 -8.37
N SER A 8 -3.86 5.82 -9.65
CA SER A 8 -3.88 7.06 -10.44
C SER A 8 -4.97 8.00 -9.91
N SER A 9 -4.81 9.31 -10.12
CA SER A 9 -5.82 10.31 -9.77
C SER A 9 -7.22 9.93 -10.29
N SER A 10 -7.30 9.43 -11.53
CA SER A 10 -8.57 9.00 -12.13
C SER A 10 -9.21 7.79 -11.43
N GLU A 11 -8.40 6.85 -10.93
CA GLU A 11 -8.89 5.69 -10.17
C GLU A 11 -9.34 6.10 -8.77
N SER A 12 -8.56 6.97 -8.10
CA SER A 12 -8.92 7.50 -6.78
C SER A 12 -10.28 8.22 -6.81
N LEU A 13 -10.52 9.07 -7.82
CA LEU A 13 -11.80 9.76 -7.99
C LEU A 13 -12.96 8.79 -8.22
N ARG A 14 -12.76 7.77 -9.06
CA ARG A 14 -13.77 6.73 -9.28
C ARG A 14 -14.10 5.99 -7.97
N LEU A 15 -13.09 5.59 -7.22
CA LEU A 15 -13.24 4.88 -5.94
C LEU A 15 -14.00 5.73 -4.92
N VAL A 16 -13.61 7.00 -4.77
CA VAL A 16 -14.27 7.95 -3.86
C VAL A 16 -15.75 8.08 -4.20
N ASN A 17 -16.08 8.35 -5.46
CA ASN A 17 -17.46 8.53 -5.91
C ASN A 17 -18.33 7.29 -5.64
N ILE A 18 -17.73 6.09 -5.67
CA ILE A 18 -18.43 4.83 -5.36
C ILE A 18 -18.61 4.65 -3.86
N LEU A 19 -17.56 4.92 -3.08
CA LEU A 19 -17.57 4.72 -1.63
C LEU A 19 -18.43 5.75 -0.90
N THR A 20 -18.46 6.99 -1.38
CA THR A 20 -19.18 8.10 -0.74
C THR A 20 -20.51 8.45 -1.41
N GLY A 21 -20.73 8.00 -2.65
CA GLY A 21 -21.88 8.41 -3.46
C GLY A 21 -21.81 9.87 -3.95
N GLN A 22 -20.69 10.55 -3.74
CA GLN A 22 -20.46 11.91 -4.23
C GLN A 22 -20.06 11.92 -5.72
N LYS A 23 -20.08 13.12 -6.32
CA LYS A 23 -19.53 13.37 -7.66
C LYS A 23 -18.38 14.35 -7.55
N VAL A 24 -17.18 13.80 -7.38
CA VAL A 24 -15.91 14.52 -7.38
C VAL A 24 -15.25 14.27 -8.74
N ASP A 25 -14.98 15.35 -9.48
CA ASP A 25 -14.42 15.28 -10.84
C ASP A 25 -12.93 15.63 -10.89
N GLN A 26 -12.39 16.24 -9.82
CA GLN A 26 -11.00 16.68 -9.71
C GLN A 26 -10.44 16.30 -8.35
N ILE A 27 -9.19 15.84 -8.31
CA ILE A 27 -8.54 15.34 -7.09
C ILE A 27 -8.31 16.47 -6.08
N GLU A 28 -8.15 17.71 -6.55
CA GLU A 28 -8.09 18.92 -5.73
C GLU A 28 -9.42 19.21 -5.01
N GLY A 29 -10.53 18.63 -5.49
CA GLY A 29 -11.86 18.71 -4.89
C GLY A 29 -12.15 17.63 -3.85
N LEU A 30 -11.16 16.80 -3.48
CA LEU A 30 -11.30 15.81 -2.41
C LEU A 30 -11.50 16.50 -1.06
N ASP A 31 -12.68 16.30 -0.47
CA ASP A 31 -12.97 16.71 0.89
C ASP A 31 -12.47 15.67 1.92
N GLU A 32 -12.64 15.98 3.20
CA GLU A 32 -12.24 15.09 4.30
C GLU A 32 -12.95 13.72 4.22
N MET A 33 -14.17 13.67 3.68
CA MET A 33 -14.93 12.43 3.55
C MET A 33 -14.32 11.52 2.48
N GLY A 34 -13.99 12.07 1.31
CA GLY A 34 -13.33 11.30 0.26
C GLY A 34 -11.93 10.83 0.65
N ILE A 35 -11.14 11.67 1.33
CA ILE A 35 -9.84 11.26 1.88
C ILE A 35 -10.01 10.13 2.90
N SER A 36 -10.99 10.25 3.80
CA SER A 36 -11.28 9.21 4.80
C SER A 36 -11.73 7.90 4.14
N ALA A 37 -12.54 7.96 3.09
CA ALA A 37 -12.97 6.78 2.34
C ALA A 37 -11.78 6.04 1.70
N LEU A 38 -10.82 6.76 1.11
CA LEU A 38 -9.61 6.17 0.55
C LEU A 38 -8.71 5.57 1.63
N LYS A 39 -8.57 6.24 2.78
CA LYS A 39 -7.81 5.70 3.92
C LYS A 39 -8.44 4.42 4.46
N GLU A 40 -9.76 4.36 4.55
CA GLU A 40 -10.47 3.15 5.00
C GLU A 40 -10.32 2.00 4.01
N LEU A 41 -10.44 2.28 2.71
CA LEU A 41 -10.12 1.30 1.66
C LEU A 41 -8.70 0.77 1.83
N GLY A 42 -7.73 1.68 2.01
CA GLY A 42 -6.33 1.32 2.24
C GLY A 42 -6.15 0.44 3.48
N ASN A 43 -6.83 0.78 4.57
CA ASN A 43 -6.76 0.04 5.83
C ASN A 43 -7.29 -1.38 5.67
N ILE A 44 -8.41 -1.55 4.96
CA ILE A 44 -8.98 -2.87 4.65
C ILE A 44 -8.02 -3.68 3.77
N VAL A 45 -7.58 -3.12 2.64
CA VAL A 45 -6.74 -3.85 1.66
C VAL A 45 -5.39 -4.24 2.27
N VAL A 46 -4.68 -3.28 2.87
CA VAL A 46 -3.37 -3.53 3.50
C VAL A 46 -3.54 -4.46 4.70
N GLY A 47 -4.58 -4.26 5.51
CA GLY A 47 -4.86 -5.10 6.66
C GLY A 47 -5.10 -6.56 6.30
N SER A 48 -5.93 -6.81 5.30
CA SER A 48 -6.15 -8.17 4.77
C SER A 48 -4.87 -8.79 4.24
N TYR A 49 -4.07 -8.04 3.47
CA TYR A 49 -2.84 -8.55 2.90
C TYR A 49 -1.79 -8.87 3.98
N VAL A 50 -1.53 -7.93 4.89
CA VAL A 50 -0.57 -8.10 5.99
C VAL A 50 -0.99 -9.26 6.89
N ARG A 51 -2.29 -9.44 7.13
CA ARG A 51 -2.81 -10.57 7.90
C ARG A 51 -2.46 -11.92 7.26
N VAL A 52 -2.76 -12.09 5.98
CA VAL A 52 -2.43 -13.35 5.26
C VAL A 52 -0.93 -13.59 5.25
N LEU A 53 -0.13 -12.53 5.03
CA LEU A 53 1.32 -12.61 5.07
C LEU A 53 1.84 -13.03 6.45
N ALA A 54 1.32 -12.43 7.52
CA ALA A 54 1.67 -12.74 8.91
C ALA A 54 1.31 -14.18 9.28
N GLU A 55 0.09 -14.62 8.95
CA GLU A 55 -0.40 -15.98 9.18
C GLU A 55 0.44 -17.02 8.44
N GLY A 56 0.73 -16.77 7.16
CA GLY A 56 1.63 -17.62 6.39
C GLY A 56 2.99 -17.70 7.05
N LEU A 57 3.67 -16.56 7.22
CA LEU A 57 5.04 -16.53 7.74
C LEU A 57 5.15 -16.95 9.21
N LYS A 58 4.03 -17.13 9.93
CA LYS A 58 3.97 -17.30 11.39
C LYS A 58 4.74 -16.20 12.12
N MET A 59 4.67 -14.98 11.58
CA MET A 59 5.36 -13.80 12.11
C MET A 59 4.34 -12.78 12.61
N LEU A 60 4.66 -12.07 13.69
CA LEU A 60 3.90 -10.89 14.09
C LEU A 60 4.30 -9.72 13.19
N ILE A 61 3.40 -9.30 12.32
CA ILE A 61 3.58 -8.14 11.44
C ILE A 61 2.55 -7.08 11.80
N GLY A 62 3.01 -5.96 12.34
CA GLY A 62 2.18 -4.79 12.62
C GLY A 62 2.28 -3.75 11.50
N TYR A 63 1.22 -2.96 11.32
CA TYR A 63 1.21 -1.78 10.46
C TYR A 63 0.40 -0.66 11.14
N SER A 64 0.71 0.59 10.80
CA SER A 64 -0.07 1.75 11.24
C SER A 64 -1.22 2.04 10.29
N VAL A 65 -2.21 2.82 10.74
CA VAL A 65 -3.27 3.33 9.86
C VAL A 65 -2.65 4.06 8.66
N PRO A 66 -3.17 3.86 7.43
CA PRO A 66 -2.60 4.49 6.24
C PRO A 66 -2.64 6.03 6.32
N GLY A 67 -1.55 6.66 5.86
CA GLY A 67 -1.55 8.07 5.48
C GLY A 67 -2.16 8.28 4.10
N PHE A 68 -2.49 9.52 3.77
CA PHE A 68 -2.88 9.92 2.41
C PHE A 68 -1.90 10.97 1.91
N THR A 69 -1.45 10.81 0.67
CA THR A 69 -0.65 11.80 -0.06
C THR A 69 -1.03 11.76 -1.53
N TYR A 70 -0.91 12.91 -2.20
CA TYR A 70 -1.13 13.04 -3.63
C TYR A 70 0.00 13.88 -4.21
N ASP A 71 0.86 13.22 -4.99
CA ASP A 71 1.99 13.84 -5.67
C ASP A 71 2.40 12.96 -6.87
N MET A 72 3.40 13.41 -7.61
CA MET A 72 4.09 12.60 -8.59
C MET A 72 4.69 11.35 -7.91
N MET A 73 4.63 10.22 -8.62
CA MET A 73 5.13 8.94 -8.13
C MET A 73 6.58 9.00 -7.60
N GLY A 74 7.45 9.75 -8.28
CA GLY A 74 8.84 9.94 -7.85
C GLY A 74 8.94 10.57 -6.46
N ALA A 75 8.16 11.62 -6.17
CA ALA A 75 8.17 12.30 -4.88
C ALA A 75 7.68 11.38 -3.74
N ILE A 76 6.62 10.59 -3.99
CA ILE A 76 6.08 9.62 -3.02
C ILE A 76 7.11 8.52 -2.71
N LEU A 77 7.78 8.00 -3.74
CA LEU A 77 8.82 6.99 -3.57
C LEU A 77 10.06 7.56 -2.87
N ASP A 78 10.51 8.75 -3.25
CA ASP A 78 11.66 9.43 -2.65
C ASP A 78 11.45 9.64 -1.15
N GLU A 79 10.27 10.07 -0.72
CA GLU A 79 9.95 10.24 0.70
C GLU A 79 10.03 8.91 1.47
N SER A 80 9.56 7.82 0.86
CA SER A 80 9.57 6.48 1.46
C SER A 80 10.98 5.88 1.52
N LEU A 81 11.76 6.05 0.46
CA LEU A 81 13.15 5.59 0.38
C LEU A 81 14.08 6.42 1.27
N ALA A 82 13.85 7.73 1.39
CA ALA A 82 14.62 8.60 2.28
C ALA A 82 14.51 8.12 3.74
N ARG A 83 13.32 7.71 4.19
CA ARG A 83 13.13 7.11 5.52
C ARG A 83 13.92 5.81 5.69
N LEU A 84 13.89 4.93 4.69
CA LEU A 84 14.64 3.67 4.74
C LEU A 84 16.17 3.89 4.68
N SER A 85 16.61 4.93 4.00
CA SER A 85 18.04 5.28 3.84
C SER A 85 18.74 5.58 5.16
N LEU A 86 17.97 5.94 6.20
CA LEU A 86 18.47 6.12 7.56
C LEU A 86 18.94 4.80 8.20
N GLU A 87 18.39 3.66 7.75
CA GLU A 87 18.65 2.34 8.31
C GLU A 87 19.57 1.48 7.41
N THR A 88 19.48 1.63 6.09
CA THR A 88 20.18 0.77 5.12
C THR A 88 20.46 1.51 3.81
N LYS A 89 21.51 1.10 3.09
CA LYS A 89 21.84 1.64 1.75
C LYS A 89 21.06 1.00 0.63
N ASP A 90 20.63 -0.24 0.82
CA ASP A 90 19.89 -1.02 -0.17
C ASP A 90 18.43 -1.17 0.27
N ALA A 91 17.52 -1.16 -0.70
CA ALA A 91 16.09 -1.37 -0.51
C ALA A 91 15.61 -2.51 -1.43
N VAL A 92 14.72 -3.35 -0.92
CA VAL A 92 13.99 -4.33 -1.74
C VAL A 92 12.58 -3.81 -1.95
N VAL A 93 12.18 -3.69 -3.21
CA VAL A 93 10.86 -3.23 -3.61
C VAL A 93 10.09 -4.40 -4.21
N VAL A 94 8.92 -4.69 -3.64
CA VAL A 94 7.99 -5.70 -4.18
C VAL A 94 6.74 -4.97 -4.62
N GLU A 95 6.41 -5.07 -5.90
CA GLU A 95 5.23 -4.47 -6.49
C GLU A 95 4.22 -5.56 -6.87
N SER A 96 2.94 -5.28 -6.63
CA SER A 96 1.84 -6.12 -7.08
C SER A 96 0.73 -5.25 -7.66
N GLU A 97 0.35 -5.52 -8.90
CA GLU A 97 -0.85 -4.93 -9.49
C GLU A 97 -2.07 -5.76 -9.08
N PHE A 98 -3.16 -5.09 -8.73
CA PHE A 98 -4.46 -5.75 -8.53
C PHE A 98 -5.53 -5.18 -9.46
N ILE A 99 -6.39 -6.08 -9.93
CA ILE A 99 -7.45 -5.80 -10.90
C ILE A 99 -8.77 -6.33 -10.33
N VAL A 100 -9.77 -5.45 -10.19
CA VAL A 100 -11.11 -5.83 -9.70
C VAL A 100 -12.05 -6.07 -10.89
N ARG A 101 -12.79 -7.19 -10.89
CA ARG A 101 -13.40 -7.80 -12.09
C ARG A 101 -14.68 -7.14 -12.65
N GLU A 102 -15.34 -6.22 -11.94
CA GLU A 102 -16.61 -5.63 -12.43
C GLU A 102 -16.46 -4.29 -13.15
N LYS A 103 -15.45 -3.51 -12.76
CA LYS A 103 -14.96 -2.30 -13.42
C LYS A 103 -13.46 -2.34 -13.18
N ILE A 104 -12.63 -2.30 -14.23
CA ILE A 104 -11.18 -2.51 -14.11
C ILE A 104 -10.59 -1.34 -13.29
N TYR A 105 -10.57 -1.47 -11.96
CA TYR A 105 -9.79 -0.62 -11.07
C TYR A 105 -8.41 -1.21 -11.01
N ARG A 106 -7.42 -0.39 -11.35
CA ARG A 106 -6.01 -0.76 -11.28
C ARG A 106 -5.35 0.03 -10.17
N GLY A 107 -4.65 -0.69 -9.31
CA GLY A 107 -3.81 -0.12 -8.28
C GLY A 107 -2.59 -0.99 -8.06
N HIS A 108 -1.62 -0.40 -7.37
CA HIS A 108 -0.35 -1.06 -7.06
C HIS A 108 -0.21 -1.13 -5.54
N LEU A 109 0.11 -2.33 -5.05
CA LEU A 109 0.55 -2.54 -3.68
C LEU A 109 2.08 -2.68 -3.71
N VAL A 110 2.78 -1.75 -3.07
CA VAL A 110 4.23 -1.69 -3.08
C VAL A 110 4.77 -1.85 -1.66
N PHE A 111 5.64 -2.84 -1.46
CA PHE A 111 6.40 -3.01 -0.23
C PHE A 111 7.82 -2.50 -0.43
N ILE A 112 8.26 -1.59 0.43
CA ILE A 112 9.62 -1.07 0.46
C ILE A 112 10.27 -1.58 1.76
N LEU A 113 11.17 -2.55 1.62
CA LEU A 113 11.70 -3.34 2.73
C LEU A 113 13.22 -3.20 2.82
N ALA A 114 13.75 -3.27 4.04
CA ALA A 114 15.18 -3.46 4.26
C ALA A 114 15.59 -4.89 3.86
N PRO A 115 16.81 -5.12 3.35
CA PRO A 115 17.30 -6.46 3.04
C PRO A 115 17.21 -7.44 4.22
N LYS A 116 17.39 -6.95 5.45
CA LYS A 116 17.22 -7.75 6.67
C LYS A 116 15.80 -8.34 6.77
N ALA A 117 14.77 -7.54 6.53
CA ALA A 117 13.39 -8.01 6.59
C ALA A 117 13.11 -9.09 5.53
N VAL A 118 13.71 -8.96 4.34
CA VAL A 118 13.61 -9.99 3.29
C VAL A 118 14.28 -11.29 3.72
N ASN A 119 15.45 -11.22 4.36
CA ASN A 119 16.10 -12.40 4.92
C ASN A 119 15.26 -13.06 6.03
N ASP A 120 14.54 -12.28 6.83
CA ASP A 120 13.62 -12.82 7.84
C ASP A 120 12.44 -13.55 7.18
N ILE A 121 11.86 -12.97 6.12
CA ILE A 121 10.78 -13.59 5.33
C ILE A 121 11.27 -14.90 4.67
N ILE A 122 12.44 -14.90 4.02
CA ILE A 122 12.99 -16.09 3.35
C ILE A 122 13.22 -17.22 4.37
N ARG A 123 13.78 -16.90 5.54
CA ARG A 123 13.97 -17.88 6.62
C ARG A 123 12.66 -18.45 7.12
N ALA A 124 11.65 -17.60 7.32
CA ALA A 124 10.32 -18.04 7.71
C ALA A 124 9.72 -18.99 6.66
N LEU A 125 9.84 -18.69 5.36
CA LEU A 125 9.36 -19.56 4.28
C LEU A 125 10.13 -20.88 4.18
N GLY A 126 11.46 -20.88 4.38
CA GLY A 126 12.25 -22.12 4.35
C GLY A 126 11.84 -23.12 5.44
N SER A 127 11.31 -22.63 6.56
CA SER A 127 10.77 -23.48 7.64
C SER A 127 9.39 -24.10 7.34
N TRP A 128 8.81 -23.85 6.16
CA TRP A 128 7.55 -24.47 5.73
C TRP A 128 7.73 -25.83 5.06
N GLU A 129 8.97 -26.19 4.68
CA GLU A 129 9.28 -27.49 4.05
C GLU A 129 9.54 -28.61 5.07
N GLU A 130 9.55 -28.30 6.37
CA GLU A 130 9.63 -29.25 7.50
C GLU A 130 8.25 -29.48 8.15
#